data_AF-M3FJ21-F1
#
_entry.id   AF-M3FJ21-F1
#
_cell.length_a   1.000
_cell.length_b   1.000
_cell.length_c   1.000
_cell.angle_alpha   90.00
_cell.angle_beta   90.00
_cell.angle_gamma   90.00
#
_symmetry.space_group_name_H-M   'P 1'
#
loop_
_entity.id
_entity.type
_entity.pdbx_description
1 polymer ?
#
loop_
_entity_poly.entity_id
_entity_poly.type
_entity_poly.pdbx_seq_one_letter_code
_entity_poly.pdbx_strand_id
1 'polypeptide(L)'
;MKTTMSKSKNRAEELLNELIKGKSAQGLIGEGGLLKQLTKGLLERAMQGEMTHHLGYEKNDPIGNNSVNSRNGKSIKKLKGDLGQLIWKYREIETEALNHR
;
A
#
# COMPACT_ATOMS: atom_id res chain seq x y z
N MET A 1 -40.35 -18.77 -18.11
CA MET A 1 -40.07 -17.33 -17.89
C MET A 1 -38.57 -17.17 -17.61
N LYS A 2 -37.90 -16.12 -18.12
CA LYS A 2 -36.49 -15.85 -17.82
C LYS A 2 -36.40 -14.80 -16.71
N THR A 3 -36.11 -15.22 -15.48
CA THR A 3 -35.87 -14.33 -14.35
C THR A 3 -34.48 -13.70 -14.48
N THR A 4 -34.42 -12.43 -14.86
CA THR A 4 -33.18 -11.64 -14.85
C THR A 4 -32.85 -11.26 -13.41
N MET A 5 -31.98 -12.03 -12.76
CA MET A 5 -31.47 -11.71 -11.43
C MET A 5 -30.73 -10.36 -11.46
N SER A 6 -31.23 -9.38 -10.70
CA SER A 6 -30.59 -8.07 -10.55
C SER A 6 -29.19 -8.25 -9.96
N LYS A 7 -28.16 -7.86 -10.72
CA LYS A 7 -26.78 -7.88 -10.22
C LYS A 7 -26.65 -6.79 -9.16
N SER A 8 -26.45 -7.19 -7.89
CA SER A 8 -26.16 -6.27 -6.79
C SER A 8 -25.05 -5.29 -7.21
N LYS A 9 -25.25 -3.99 -6.97
CA LYS A 9 -24.30 -2.94 -7.37
C LYS A 9 -22.97 -3.15 -6.64
N ASN A 10 -22.00 -3.70 -7.35
CA ASN A 10 -20.66 -3.89 -6.83
C ASN A 10 -19.90 -2.55 -6.89
N ARG A 11 -19.76 -1.87 -5.75
CA ARG A 11 -19.07 -0.57 -5.66
C ARG A 11 -17.62 -0.63 -6.16
N ALA A 12 -16.96 -1.79 -6.07
CA ALA A 12 -15.62 -1.97 -6.62
C ALA A 12 -15.62 -2.02 -8.16
N GLU A 13 -16.65 -2.60 -8.80
CA GLU A 13 -16.81 -2.55 -10.26
C GLU A 13 -17.11 -1.11 -10.74
N GLU A 14 -17.94 -0.36 -10.01
CA GLU A 14 -18.19 1.06 -10.32
C GLU A 14 -16.90 1.90 -10.27
N LEU A 15 -16.13 1.76 -9.18
CA LEU A 15 -14.84 2.45 -9.01
C LEU A 15 -13.80 2.00 -10.04
N LEU A 16 -13.77 0.71 -10.39
CA LEU A 16 -12.88 0.22 -11.45
C LEU A 16 -13.26 0.83 -12.81
N ASN A 17 -14.55 0.87 -13.14
CA ASN A 17 -15.05 1.50 -14.37
C ASN A 17 -14.69 3.00 -14.42
N GLU A 18 -14.79 3.70 -13.30
CA GLU A 18 -14.36 5.10 -13.16
C GLU A 18 -12.84 5.25 -13.37
N LEU A 19 -12.04 4.39 -12.73
CA LEU A 19 -10.58 4.41 -12.81
C LEU A 19 -10.03 4.07 -14.20
N ILE A 20 -10.70 3.22 -14.99
CA ILE A 20 -10.26 2.88 -16.37
C ILE A 20 -10.81 3.84 -17.43
N LYS A 21 -11.82 4.65 -17.11
CA LYS A 21 -12.52 5.52 -18.07
C LYS A 21 -11.54 6.47 -18.78
N GLY A 22 -11.53 6.41 -20.11
CA GLY A 22 -10.69 7.27 -20.95
C GLY A 22 -9.18 7.00 -20.90
N LYS A 23 -8.73 5.92 -20.24
CA LYS A 23 -7.31 5.52 -20.24
C LYS A 23 -7.00 4.62 -21.43
N SER A 24 -5.85 4.86 -22.07
CA SER A 24 -5.30 3.95 -23.08
C SER A 24 -4.76 2.66 -22.43
N ALA A 25 -4.57 1.60 -23.22
CA ALA A 25 -3.89 0.39 -22.75
C ALA A 25 -2.53 0.70 -22.09
N GLN A 26 -1.72 1.58 -22.71
CA GLN A 26 -0.45 2.03 -22.13
C GLN A 26 -0.64 2.74 -20.78
N GLY A 27 -1.69 3.54 -20.61
CA GLY A 27 -2.01 4.17 -19.31
C GLY A 27 -2.51 3.20 -18.23
N LEU A 28 -2.96 2.00 -18.62
CA LEU A 28 -3.45 0.96 -17.70
C LEU A 28 -2.35 -0.03 -17.31
N ILE A 29 -1.63 -0.59 -18.28
CA ILE A 29 -0.67 -1.70 -18.11
C ILE A 29 0.77 -1.34 -18.49
N GLY A 30 1.02 -0.17 -19.07
CA GLY A 30 2.37 0.27 -19.46
C GLY A 30 3.26 0.69 -18.29
N GLU A 31 4.46 1.17 -18.59
CA GLU A 31 5.38 1.63 -17.55
C GLU A 31 4.80 2.82 -16.77
N GLY A 32 4.68 2.65 -15.45
CA GLY A 32 4.03 3.62 -14.57
C GLY A 32 2.50 3.64 -14.64
N GLY A 33 1.88 2.74 -15.41
CA GLY A 33 0.43 2.64 -15.60
C GLY A 33 -0.36 2.29 -14.34
N LEU A 34 -1.69 2.44 -14.41
CA LEU A 34 -2.62 2.30 -13.29
C LEU A 34 -2.43 1.00 -12.49
N LEU A 35 -2.28 -0.15 -13.15
CA LEU A 35 -2.11 -1.44 -12.47
C LEU A 35 -0.91 -1.41 -11.52
N LYS A 36 0.22 -0.87 -11.99
CA LYS A 36 1.47 -0.75 -11.24
C LYS A 36 1.33 0.20 -10.03
N GLN A 37 0.56 1.28 -10.20
CA GLN A 37 0.23 2.23 -9.13
C GLN A 37 -0.68 1.60 -8.07
N LEU A 38 -1.70 0.84 -8.48
CA LEU A 38 -2.60 0.13 -7.57
C LEU A 38 -1.87 -0.97 -6.78
N THR A 39 -1.07 -1.80 -7.44
CA THR A 39 -0.26 -2.84 -6.76
C THR A 39 0.68 -2.22 -5.73
N LYS A 40 1.36 -1.12 -6.08
CA LYS A 40 2.18 -0.35 -5.12
C LYS A 40 1.34 0.17 -3.94
N GLY A 41 0.22 0.82 -4.22
CA GLY A 41 -0.63 1.45 -3.21
C GLY A 41 -1.30 0.45 -2.27
N LEU A 42 -1.60 -0.76 -2.75
CA LEU A 42 -2.08 -1.88 -1.93
C LEU A 42 -0.98 -2.38 -1.00
N LEU A 43 0.22 -2.66 -1.56
CA LEU A 43 1.35 -3.17 -0.78
C LEU A 43 1.81 -2.17 0.29
N GLU A 44 1.95 -0.88 -0.05
CA GLU A 44 2.32 0.16 0.90
C GLU A 44 1.29 0.32 2.04
N ARG A 45 0.01 0.00 1.81
CA ARG A 45 -1.04 0.00 2.86
C ARG A 45 -1.01 -1.27 3.71
N ALA A 46 -0.85 -2.44 3.09
CA ALA A 46 -0.70 -3.71 3.81
C ALA A 46 0.45 -3.61 4.83
N MET A 47 1.62 -3.15 4.40
CA MET A 47 2.77 -3.00 5.30
C MET A 47 2.58 -1.90 6.37
N GLN A 48 1.77 -0.86 6.11
CA GLN A 48 1.41 0.11 7.15
C GLN A 48 0.51 -0.54 8.21
N GLY A 49 -0.42 -1.41 7.80
CA GLY A 49 -1.22 -2.23 8.70
C GLY A 49 -0.36 -3.17 9.55
N GLU A 50 0.56 -3.92 8.93
CA GLU A 50 1.53 -4.78 9.65
C GLU A 50 2.36 -3.97 10.67
N MET A 51 2.81 -2.76 10.31
CA MET A 51 3.54 -1.90 11.23
C MET A 51 2.69 -1.46 12.44
N THR A 52 1.42 -1.09 12.23
CA THR A 52 0.49 -0.79 13.33
C THR A 52 0.23 -2.03 14.18
N HIS A 53 0.10 -3.22 13.58
CA HIS A 53 -0.08 -4.48 14.31
C HIS A 53 1.15 -4.83 15.16
N HIS A 54 2.36 -4.75 14.60
CA HIS A 54 3.61 -5.05 15.32
C HIS A 54 3.93 -4.08 16.46
N LEU A 55 3.59 -2.80 16.30
CA LEU A 55 3.82 -1.78 17.32
C LEU A 55 2.68 -1.68 18.34
N GLY A 56 1.48 -2.15 17.99
CA GLY A 56 0.28 -2.03 18.82
C GLY A 56 -0.34 -0.63 18.87
N TYR A 57 0.19 0.34 18.10
CA TYR A 57 -0.30 1.72 18.08
C TYR A 57 -0.22 2.33 16.67
N GLU A 58 -1.10 3.31 16.39
CA GLU A 58 -1.23 3.93 15.07
C GLU A 58 -0.17 5.00 14.76
N LYS A 59 -0.07 5.41 13.49
CA LYS A 59 0.85 6.50 13.15
C LYS A 59 0.44 7.80 13.86
N ASN A 60 1.41 8.44 14.54
CA ASN A 60 1.24 9.65 15.36
C ASN A 60 0.45 9.45 16.66
N ASP A 61 0.22 8.21 17.09
CA ASP A 61 -0.37 7.93 18.40
C ASP A 61 0.58 8.39 19.53
N PRO A 62 0.12 9.17 20.53
CA PRO A 62 0.93 9.58 21.67
C PRO A 62 1.59 8.42 22.44
N ILE A 63 1.02 7.21 22.40
CA ILE A 63 1.61 6.00 23.01
C ILE A 63 2.98 5.67 22.41
N GLY A 64 3.23 6.04 21.15
CA GLY A 64 4.51 5.83 20.48
C GLY A 64 5.64 6.78 20.93
N ASN A 65 5.32 7.88 21.63
CA ASN A 65 6.30 8.87 22.07
C ASN A 65 7.14 8.33 23.24
N ASN A 66 8.47 8.42 23.14
CA ASN A 66 9.42 7.88 24.13
C ASN A 66 9.26 6.37 24.40
N SER A 67 8.61 5.63 23.50
CA SER A 67 8.60 4.17 23.53
C SER A 67 9.97 3.60 23.13
N VAL A 68 10.28 2.39 23.59
CA VAL A 68 11.53 1.68 23.26
C VAL A 68 11.68 1.45 21.74
N ASN A 69 10.55 1.32 21.04
CA ASN A 69 10.50 1.07 19.60
C ASN A 69 9.53 2.06 18.93
N SER A 70 10.07 3.18 18.46
CA SER A 70 9.28 4.25 17.83
C SER A 70 9.52 4.36 16.32
N ARG A 71 8.60 5.03 15.63
CA ARG A 71 8.60 5.21 14.18
C ARG A 71 9.60 6.32 13.76
N ASN A 72 10.70 5.95 13.08
CA ASN A 72 11.62 6.81 12.28
C ASN A 72 12.15 6.08 11.01
N GLY A 73 12.10 6.56 9.75
CA GLY A 73 11.43 7.74 9.16
C GLY A 73 10.60 7.39 7.90
N LYS A 74 11.21 7.15 6.72
CA LYS A 74 10.71 6.27 5.62
C LYS A 74 11.87 5.91 4.69
N SER A 75 12.19 4.63 4.54
CA SER A 75 13.23 4.19 3.58
C SER A 75 12.67 4.00 2.16
N ILE A 76 13.52 4.07 1.13
CA ILE A 76 13.15 3.75 -0.26
C ILE A 76 13.84 2.44 -0.64
N LYS A 77 13.10 1.53 -1.28
CA LYS A 77 13.63 0.27 -1.80
C LYS A 77 13.16 0.12 -3.26
N LYS A 78 13.80 -0.79 -4.01
CA LYS A 78 13.39 -1.14 -5.39
C LYS A 78 13.10 -2.64 -5.44
N LEU A 79 11.86 -3.01 -5.70
CA LEU A 79 11.46 -4.39 -5.96
C LEU A 79 11.56 -4.71 -7.45
N LYS A 80 11.87 -5.96 -7.76
CA LYS A 80 11.65 -6.56 -9.06
C LYS A 80 10.49 -7.55 -8.90
N GLY A 81 9.55 -7.54 -9.83
CA GLY A 81 8.47 -8.50 -9.93
C GLY A 81 7.90 -8.50 -11.34
N ASP A 82 6.80 -9.21 -11.57
CA ASP A 82 6.28 -9.49 -12.91
C ASP A 82 5.80 -8.23 -13.65
N LEU A 83 5.44 -7.16 -12.91
CA LEU A 83 5.12 -5.82 -13.42
C LEU A 83 6.37 -4.92 -13.60
N GLY A 84 7.55 -5.52 -13.71
CA GLY A 84 8.85 -4.86 -13.78
C GLY A 84 9.32 -4.26 -12.45
N GLN A 85 10.14 -3.21 -12.52
CA GLN A 85 10.69 -2.58 -11.31
C GLN A 85 9.65 -1.70 -10.59
N LEU A 86 9.43 -1.95 -9.30
CA LEU A 86 8.52 -1.21 -8.42
C LEU A 86 9.33 -0.44 -7.37
N ILE A 87 9.19 0.88 -7.34
CA ILE A 87 9.81 1.74 -6.31
C ILE A 87 8.78 2.02 -5.21
N TRP A 88 8.83 1.26 -4.13
CA TRP A 88 8.08 1.49 -2.88
C TRP A 88 8.88 2.32 -1.87
N LYS A 89 8.17 3.07 -1.01
CA LYS A 89 8.77 3.77 0.14
C LYS A 89 8.31 3.11 1.44
N TYR A 90 9.17 2.25 2.00
CA TYR A 90 8.91 1.56 3.27
C TYR A 90 10.15 1.41 4.17
N ARG A 91 9.99 1.84 5.43
CA ARG A 91 10.45 1.23 6.70
C ARG A 91 10.13 2.21 7.83
N GLU A 92 9.84 1.73 9.05
CA GLU A 92 9.92 2.56 10.25
C GLU A 92 10.17 1.83 11.60
N ILE A 93 11.03 0.79 11.63
CA ILE A 93 11.62 0.21 12.86
C ILE A 93 13.11 -0.08 12.64
N GLU A 94 13.95 0.39 13.56
CA GLU A 94 15.20 -0.23 13.97
C GLU A 94 15.55 0.32 15.37
N THR A 95 15.50 -0.53 16.40
CA THR A 95 15.85 -0.18 17.78
C THR A 95 17.33 -0.41 18.03
N GLU A 96 18.07 0.64 18.38
CA GLU A 96 19.39 0.47 19.00
C GLU A 96 19.68 1.59 20.00
N ALA A 97 18.97 1.55 21.13
CA ALA A 97 19.38 2.27 22.33
C ALA A 97 20.33 1.36 23.14
N LEU A 98 21.63 1.54 22.92
CA LEU A 98 22.77 1.09 23.74
C LEU A 98 23.08 -0.44 23.75
N ASN A 99 24.23 -0.81 23.14
CA ASN A 99 25.44 -1.20 23.89
C ASN A 99 26.64 -1.55 23.00
N HIS A 100 27.60 -0.63 22.83
CA HIS A 100 28.94 -0.75 23.45
C HIS A 100 29.91 0.37 23.04
N ARG A 101 30.39 1.10 24.06
CA ARG A 101 31.44 2.14 24.07
C ARG A 101 31.05 3.52 23.53
#